data_AF-A0A7W0GX30-F1
#
_entry.id   AF-A0A7W0GX30-F1
#
_cell.length_a   1.000
_cell.length_b   1.000
_cell.length_c   1.000
_cell.angle_alpha   90.00
_cell.angle_beta   90.00
_cell.angle_gamma   90.00
#
_symmetry.space_group_name_H-M   'P 1'
#
loop_
_entity.id
_entity.type
_entity.pdbx_description
1 polymer ?
#
loop_
_entity_poly.entity_id
_entity_poly.type
_entity_poly.pdbx_seq_one_letter_code
_entity_poly.pdbx_strand_id
1 'polypeptide(L)'
;MVFEVVTKLDGAEVLRRAKSFFAERVPMTAAFPEKEGPTYLVLRGQGGEEIALAAVPAPGGTRVRASTLFFDQPVDRFLSTLPAVEEPAA
;
A
#
# COMPACT_ATOMS: atom_id res chain seq x y z
N MET A 1 -10.57 5.75 4.66
CA MET A 1 -9.63 6.86 4.95
C MET A 1 -8.58 6.99 3.84
N VAL A 2 -7.77 8.05 3.82
CA VAL A 2 -6.60 8.18 2.92
C VAL A 2 -5.33 8.21 3.77
N PHE A 3 -4.33 7.44 3.36
CA PHE A 3 -3.02 7.31 3.99
C PHE A 3 -1.91 7.67 3.01
N GLU A 4 -0.80 8.22 3.52
CA GLU A 4 0.35 8.56 2.70
C GLU A 4 1.66 8.38 3.46
N VAL A 5 2.67 7.80 2.81
CA VAL A 5 4.05 7.70 3.28
C VAL A 5 5.03 7.86 2.12
N VAL A 6 6.30 8.16 2.43
CA VAL A 6 7.42 8.07 1.46
C VAL A 6 8.35 6.96 1.91
N THR A 7 8.66 6.03 1.00
CA THR A 7 9.51 4.88 1.26
C THR A 7 10.75 4.88 0.37
N LYS A 8 11.85 4.28 0.85
CA LYS A 8 13.07 4.05 0.05
C LYS A 8 12.90 2.94 -1.00
N LEU A 9 11.83 2.15 -0.96
CA LEU A 9 11.57 1.09 -1.95
C LEU A 9 11.19 1.66 -3.30
N ASP A 10 11.45 0.89 -4.35
CA ASP A 10 10.87 1.17 -5.67
C ASP A 10 9.36 0.88 -5.69
N GLY A 11 8.63 1.56 -6.56
CA GLY A 11 7.18 1.44 -6.63
C GLY A 11 6.70 0.03 -6.98
N ALA A 12 7.39 -0.69 -7.85
CA ALA A 12 7.00 -2.05 -8.22
C ALA A 12 7.11 -3.01 -7.04
N GLU A 13 8.17 -2.87 -6.24
CA GLU A 13 8.39 -3.64 -5.01
C GLU A 13 7.34 -3.31 -3.93
N VAL A 14 6.95 -2.04 -3.79
CA VAL A 14 5.81 -1.67 -2.90
C VAL A 14 4.54 -2.40 -3.32
N LEU A 15 4.18 -2.36 -4.60
CA LEU A 15 2.96 -2.99 -5.10
C LEU A 15 3.03 -4.52 -4.96
N ARG A 16 4.20 -5.12 -5.23
CA ARG A 16 4.42 -6.56 -5.02
C ARG A 16 4.24 -6.96 -3.56
N ARG A 17 4.82 -6.20 -2.62
CA ARG A 17 4.65 -6.43 -1.17
C ARG A 17 3.21 -6.25 -0.72
N ALA A 18 2.49 -5.26 -1.25
CA ALA A 18 1.09 -5.05 -0.95
C ALA A 18 0.25 -6.28 -1.32
N LYS A 19 0.46 -6.85 -2.53
CA LYS A 19 -0.25 -8.08 -2.96
C LYS A 19 -0.07 -9.22 -1.96
N SER A 20 1.16 -9.53 -1.57
CA SER A 20 1.42 -10.60 -0.59
C SER A 20 0.86 -10.27 0.79
N PHE A 21 1.03 -9.02 1.27
CA PHE A 21 0.57 -8.62 2.59
C PHE A 21 -0.94 -8.76 2.74
N PHE A 22 -1.73 -8.23 1.82
CA PHE A 22 -3.19 -8.24 1.93
C PHE A 22 -3.80 -9.60 1.57
N ALA A 23 -3.09 -10.47 0.85
CA ALA A 23 -3.51 -11.84 0.62
C ALA A 23 -3.23 -12.76 1.83
N GLU A 24 -2.10 -12.56 2.53
CA GLU A 24 -1.58 -13.55 3.49
C GLU A 24 -1.57 -13.08 4.95
N ARG A 25 -1.42 -11.77 5.19
CA ARG A 25 -1.15 -11.20 6.53
C ARG A 25 -2.34 -10.48 7.15
N VAL A 26 -3.51 -10.59 6.53
CA VAL A 26 -4.77 -10.02 7.03
C VAL A 26 -5.82 -11.14 7.18
N PRO A 27 -5.74 -11.95 8.25
CA PRO A 27 -6.72 -13.01 8.48
C PRO A 27 -8.13 -12.43 8.58
N MET A 28 -9.13 -13.15 8.07
CA MET A 28 -10.56 -12.77 8.01
C MET A 28 -10.93 -11.65 7.01
N THR A 29 -9.98 -10.83 6.57
CA THR A 29 -10.19 -9.75 5.59
C THR A 29 -9.06 -9.79 4.55
N ALA A 30 -8.95 -10.90 3.83
CA ALA A 30 -8.00 -11.00 2.73
C ALA A 30 -8.53 -10.22 1.51
N ALA A 31 -7.63 -9.52 0.82
CA ALA A 31 -7.95 -8.78 -0.41
C ALA A 31 -6.98 -9.18 -1.54
N PHE A 32 -7.53 -9.37 -2.74
CA PHE A 32 -6.80 -9.89 -3.90
C PHE A 32 -6.81 -8.88 -5.06
N PRO A 33 -5.82 -8.90 -5.96
CA PRO A 33 -5.76 -8.00 -7.12
C PRO A 33 -7.01 -8.07 -7.98
N GLU A 34 -7.63 -6.91 -8.20
CA GLU A 34 -8.70 -6.71 -9.17
C GLU A 34 -8.19 -5.96 -10.41
N LYS A 35 -7.41 -4.90 -10.20
CA LYS A 35 -6.79 -4.10 -11.27
C LYS A 35 -5.36 -3.75 -10.88
N GLU A 36 -4.45 -3.80 -11.84
CA GLU A 36 -3.06 -3.39 -11.62
C GLU A 36 -2.49 -2.67 -12.83
N GLY A 37 -1.56 -1.78 -12.57
CA GLY A 37 -0.74 -1.13 -13.57
C GLY A 37 0.64 -0.80 -13.01
N PRO A 38 1.50 -0.11 -13.79
CA PRO A 38 2.89 0.11 -13.40
C PRO A 38 3.08 0.88 -12.09
N THR A 39 2.11 1.71 -11.70
CA THR A 39 2.17 2.61 -10.54
C THR A 39 0.96 2.47 -9.62
N TYR A 40 0.06 1.52 -9.87
CA TYR A 40 -1.14 1.37 -9.06
C TYR A 40 -1.58 -0.08 -8.90
N LEU A 41 -2.31 -0.33 -7.82
CA LEU A 41 -2.92 -1.61 -7.49
C LEU A 41 -4.27 -1.38 -6.81
N VAL A 42 -5.31 -2.05 -7.30
CA VAL A 42 -6.62 -2.13 -6.65
C VAL A 42 -6.81 -3.56 -6.17
N LEU A 43 -7.08 -3.71 -4.88
CA LEU A 43 -7.38 -4.99 -4.23
C LEU A 43 -8.85 -5.00 -3.78
N ARG A 44 -9.50 -6.16 -3.89
CA ARG A 44 -10.88 -6.35 -3.47
C ARG A 44 -11.02 -7.48 -2.44
N GLY A 45 -11.76 -7.18 -1.37
CA GLY A 45 -12.20 -8.14 -0.36
C GLY A 45 -13.46 -8.90 -0.77
N GLN A 46 -13.83 -9.93 0.00
CA GLN A 46 -14.99 -10.78 -0.29
C GLN A 46 -16.33 -10.05 -0.12
N GLY A 47 -16.37 -8.97 0.68
CA GLY A 47 -17.58 -8.19 0.98
C GLY A 47 -17.79 -6.96 0.11
N GLY A 48 -17.07 -6.81 -1.02
CA GLY A 48 -17.07 -5.57 -1.82
C GLY A 48 -16.19 -4.46 -1.25
N GLU A 49 -15.39 -4.77 -0.23
CA GLU A 49 -14.39 -3.89 0.36
C GLU A 49 -13.25 -3.64 -0.64
N GLU A 50 -12.58 -2.48 -0.54
CA GLU A 50 -11.56 -2.09 -1.51
C GLU A 50 -10.34 -1.45 -0.85
N ILE A 51 -9.17 -1.71 -1.45
CA ILE A 51 -7.94 -0.96 -1.22
C ILE A 51 -7.42 -0.49 -2.58
N ALA A 52 -7.28 0.82 -2.76
CA ALA A 52 -6.59 1.39 -3.91
C ALA A 52 -5.25 1.98 -3.45
N LEU A 53 -4.15 1.52 -4.06
CA LEU A 53 -2.80 1.99 -3.81
C LEU A 53 -2.23 2.64 -5.07
N ALA A 54 -1.54 3.76 -4.88
CA ALA A 54 -0.68 4.38 -5.87
C ALA A 54 0.75 4.45 -5.32
N ALA A 55 1.73 4.03 -6.11
CA ALA A 55 3.15 4.10 -5.82
C ALA A 55 3.83 4.89 -6.94
N VAL A 56 4.17 6.15 -6.67
CA VAL A 56 4.70 7.09 -7.67
C VAL A 56 6.05 7.66 -7.23
N PRO A 57 6.96 7.97 -8.18
CA PRO A 57 8.23 8.61 -7.85
C PRO A 57 8.05 9.91 -7.06
N ALA A 58 8.89 10.15 -6.06
CA ALA A 58 8.92 11.36 -5.26
C ALA A 58 10.37 11.75 -4.86
N PRO A 59 10.63 12.98 -4.43
CA PRO A 59 11.94 13.35 -3.89
C PRO A 59 12.31 12.42 -2.72
N GLY A 60 13.48 11.79 -2.81
CA GLY A 60 13.99 10.88 -1.77
C GLY A 60 13.47 9.44 -1.80
N GLY A 61 12.56 9.08 -2.72
CA GLY A 61 12.08 7.69 -2.84
C GLY A 61 10.78 7.55 -3.62
N THR A 62 9.88 6.70 -3.13
CA THR A 62 8.55 6.47 -3.70
C THR A 62 7.48 6.98 -2.74
N ARG A 63 6.59 7.84 -3.22
CA ARG A 63 5.38 8.21 -2.48
C ARG A 63 4.33 7.13 -2.67
N VAL A 64 3.84 6.60 -1.56
CA VAL A 64 2.79 5.59 -1.52
C VAL A 64 1.54 6.23 -0.92
N ARG A 65 0.47 6.28 -1.70
CA ARG A 65 -0.83 6.76 -1.28
C ARG A 65 -1.83 5.63 -1.33
N ALA A 66 -2.55 5.40 -0.24
CA ALA A 66 -3.56 4.37 -0.14
C ALA A 66 -4.91 4.95 0.27
N SER A 67 -5.98 4.53 -0.39
CA SER A 67 -7.34 4.79 0.04
C SER A 67 -8.08 3.46 0.21
N THR A 68 -8.94 3.40 1.20
CA THR A 68 -9.66 2.17 1.50
C THR A 68 -11.07 2.41 2.02
N LEU A 69 -11.92 1.42 1.74
CA LEU A 69 -13.18 1.15 2.41
C LEU A 69 -13.01 -0.12 3.27
N PHE A 70 -13.05 0.03 4.59
CA PHE A 70 -12.98 -1.03 5.62
C PHE A 70 -11.62 -1.70 5.90
N PHE A 71 -10.51 -1.28 5.28
CA PHE A 71 -9.16 -1.78 5.62
C PHE A 71 -8.26 -0.75 6.32
N ASP A 72 -8.82 0.18 7.08
CA ASP A 72 -8.03 1.28 7.67
C ASP A 72 -6.85 0.76 8.52
N GLN A 73 -7.09 -0.19 9.44
CA GLN A 73 -6.01 -0.76 10.26
C GLN A 73 -5.02 -1.63 9.46
N PRO A 74 -5.45 -2.54 8.57
CA PRO A 74 -4.51 -3.27 7.70
C PRO A 74 -3.65 -2.37 6.81
N VAL A 75 -4.22 -1.28 6.27
CA VAL A 75 -3.47 -0.31 5.46
C VAL A 75 -2.42 0.41 6.29
N ASP A 76 -2.78 0.91 7.47
CA ASP A 76 -1.84 1.56 8.39
C ASP A 76 -0.67 0.63 8.78
N ARG A 77 -0.99 -0.64 9.08
CA ARG A 77 0.02 -1.67 9.39
C ARG A 77 0.94 -1.92 8.20
N PHE A 78 0.39 -2.09 6.99
CA PHE A 78 1.20 -2.31 5.79
C PHE A 78 2.19 -1.16 5.57
N LEU A 79 1.72 0.08 5.61
CA LEU A 79 2.56 1.25 5.38
C LEU A 79 3.67 1.37 6.43
N SER A 80 3.38 1.03 7.68
CA SER A 80 4.38 0.99 8.77
C SER A 80 5.48 -0.06 8.57
N THR A 81 5.28 -1.07 7.70
CA THR A 81 6.34 -2.04 7.35
C THR A 81 7.28 -1.56 6.25
N LEU A 82 6.97 -0.43 5.59
CA LEU A 82 7.79 0.10 4.52
C LEU A 82 8.98 0.88 5.12
N PRO A 83 10.21 0.70 4.59
CA PRO A 83 11.36 1.45 5.09
C PRO A 83 11.20 2.93 4.76
N ALA A 84 11.19 3.78 5.79
CA ALA A 84 11.08 5.22 5.65
C ALA A 84 12.33 5.83 4.99
N VAL A 85 12.14 6.95 4.29
CA VAL A 85 13.24 7.84 3.93
C VAL A 85 13.72 8.50 5.23
N GLU A 86 15.03 8.51 5.49
CA GLU A 86 15.54 9.27 6.64
C GLU A 86 15.17 10.73 6.43
N GLU A 87 14.41 11.28 7.37
CA GLU A 87 14.14 12.72 7.42
C GLU A 87 15.50 13.41 7.56
N PRO A 88 15.92 14.30 6.63
CA PRO A 88 17.12 15.08 6.86
C PRO A 88 16.89 15.87 8.14
N ALA A 89 17.73 15.61 9.16
CA ALA A 89 17.73 16.36 10.40
C ALA A 89 17.80 17.85 10.06
N ALA A 90 16.76 18.59 10.44
CA ALA A 90 16.65 20.04 10.28
C ALA A 90 17.67 20.78 11.15
#